data_AF-A0A7W7GTG5-F1
#
_entry.id   AF-A0A7W7GTG5-F1
#
_cell.length_a   1.000
_cell.length_b   1.000
_cell.length_c   1.000
_cell.angle_alpha   90.00
_cell.angle_beta   90.00
_cell.angle_gamma   90.00
#
_symmetry.space_group_name_H-M   'P 1'
#
loop_
_entity.id
_entity.type
_entity.pdbx_description
1 polymer ?
#
loop_
_entity_poly.entity_id
_entity_poly.type
_entity_poly.pdbx_seq_one_letter_code
_entity_poly.pdbx_strand_id
1 'polypeptide(L)'
;MAAIAAVVAGVVLLGGYAFTEAVLKNRRQSFRARFGSFNDFRDAVDQDRFRAIRDTEGETKAIRALRQEFPGVPLDEAVRLIRVI
;
A
#
# COMPACT_ATOMS: atom_id res chain seq x y z
N MET A 1 -27.02 23.59 -19.30
CA MET A 1 -26.46 22.50 -18.48
C MET A 1 -25.43 21.69 -19.29
N ALA A 2 -24.26 22.25 -19.58
CA ALA A 2 -23.19 21.53 -20.28
C ALA A 2 -21.78 22.03 -19.88
N ALA A 3 -21.65 23.30 -19.49
CA ALA A 3 -20.36 23.87 -19.11
C ALA A 3 -19.83 23.42 -17.73
N ILE A 4 -20.70 22.98 -16.81
CA ILE A 4 -20.29 22.63 -15.43
C ILE A 4 -19.70 21.20 -15.37
N ALA A 5 -20.16 20.30 -16.23
CA ALA A 5 -19.67 18.91 -16.25
C ALA A 5 -18.24 18.78 -16.77
N ALA A 6 -17.80 19.68 -17.66
CA ALA A 6 -16.45 19.63 -18.23
C ALA A 6 -15.36 20.06 -17.23
N VAL A 7 -15.68 20.96 -16.29
CA VAL A 7 -14.69 21.50 -15.33
C VAL A 7 -14.37 20.50 -14.22
N VAL A 8 -15.35 19.71 -13.77
CA VAL A 8 -15.14 18.71 -12.71
C VAL A 8 -14.30 17.53 -13.20
N ALA A 9 -14.46 17.11 -14.46
CA ALA A 9 -13.65 16.04 -15.04
C ALA A 9 -12.18 16.44 -15.24
N GLY A 10 -11.89 17.70 -15.55
CA GLY A 10 -10.53 18.20 -15.78
C GLY A 10 -9.68 18.31 -14.51
N VAL A 11 -10.27 18.70 -13.37
CA VAL A 11 -9.55 18.90 -12.11
C VAL A 11 -9.19 17.57 -11.43
N VAL A 12 -10.04 16.55 -11.55
CA VAL A 12 -9.78 15.21 -10.96
C VAL A 12 -8.64 14.49 -11.67
N LEU A 13 -8.48 14.68 -12.99
CA LEU A 13 -7.46 14.00 -13.77
C LEU A 13 -6.06 14.61 -13.60
N LEU A 14 -5.93 15.92 -13.37
CA LEU A 14 -4.63 16.57 -13.17
C LEU A 14 -4.21 16.65 -11.70
N GLY A 15 -5.16 16.78 -10.77
CA GLY A 15 -4.88 16.75 -9.34
C GLY A 15 -4.46 15.36 -8.83
N GLY A 16 -5.01 14.28 -9.39
CA GLY A 16 -4.75 12.90 -8.95
C GLY A 16 -3.30 12.44 -9.10
N TYR A 17 -2.59 12.86 -10.15
CA TYR A 17 -1.21 12.42 -10.39
C TYR A 17 -0.21 13.07 -9.43
N ALA A 18 -0.32 14.38 -9.16
CA ALA A 18 0.57 15.04 -8.20
C ALA A 18 0.23 14.66 -6.73
N PHE A 19 -1.06 14.45 -6.41
CA PHE A 19 -1.47 14.02 -5.08
C PHE A 19 -1.01 12.59 -4.77
N THR A 20 -1.03 11.70 -5.76
CA THR A 20 -0.58 10.32 -5.56
C THR A 20 0.91 10.26 -5.24
N GLU A 21 1.76 11.01 -5.93
CA GLU A 21 3.19 11.03 -5.62
C GLU A 21 3.48 11.61 -4.23
N ALA A 22 2.85 12.72 -3.86
CA ALA A 22 3.02 13.31 -2.53
C ALA A 22 2.51 12.37 -1.41
N VAL A 23 1.36 11.72 -1.61
CA VAL A 23 0.80 10.75 -0.66
C VAL A 23 1.66 9.49 -0.58
N LEU A 24 2.16 8.97 -1.71
CA LEU A 24 3.06 7.82 -1.75
C LEU A 24 4.38 8.14 -1.05
N LYS A 25 4.94 9.33 -1.30
CA LYS A 25 6.15 9.81 -0.63
C LYS A 25 5.93 9.95 0.87
N ASN A 26 4.80 10.52 1.29
CA ASN A 26 4.46 10.65 2.69
C ASN A 26 4.28 9.27 3.36
N ARG A 27 3.59 8.33 2.71
CA ARG A 27 3.45 6.95 3.19
C ARG A 27 4.77 6.22 3.32
N ARG A 28 5.67 6.37 2.34
CA ARG A 28 7.03 5.81 2.42
C ARG A 28 7.84 6.43 3.54
N GLN A 29 7.72 7.74 3.77
CA GLN A 29 8.37 8.41 4.89
C GLN A 29 7.80 7.93 6.23
N SER A 30 6.48 7.84 6.38
CA SER A 30 5.83 7.31 7.59
C SER A 30 6.18 5.85 7.84
N PHE A 31 6.23 5.02 6.79
CA PHE A 31 6.65 3.63 6.87
C PHE A 31 8.10 3.51 7.34
N ARG A 32 9.01 4.29 6.75
CA ARG A 32 10.41 4.38 7.20
C ARG A 32 10.55 4.93 8.61
N ALA A 33 9.72 5.89 9.01
CA ALA A 33 9.74 6.42 10.37
C ALA A 33 9.24 5.38 11.39
N ARG A 34 8.29 4.53 11.01
CA ARG A 34 7.68 3.52 11.89
C ARG A 34 8.50 2.25 12.01
N PHE A 35 9.07 1.77 10.90
CA PHE A 35 9.78 0.49 10.87
C PHE A 35 11.29 0.65 10.64
N GLY A 36 11.78 1.78 10.13
CA GLY A 36 13.20 1.97 9.83
C GLY A 36 13.64 1.29 8.54
N SER A 37 13.46 -0.03 8.44
CA SER A 37 13.84 -0.83 7.28
C SER A 37 12.81 -1.93 6.93
N PHE A 38 13.01 -2.57 5.78
CA PHE A 38 12.23 -3.74 5.39
C PHE A 38 12.44 -4.93 6.33
N ASN A 39 13.66 -5.12 6.84
CA ASN A 39 13.94 -6.25 7.75
C ASN A 39 13.22 -6.07 9.09
N ASP A 40 13.24 -4.85 9.63
CA ASP A 40 12.50 -4.53 10.86
C ASP A 40 10.99 -4.68 10.66
N PHE A 41 10.47 -4.28 9.50
CA PHE A 41 9.08 -4.55 9.12
C PHE A 41 8.79 -6.05 9.04
N ARG A 42 9.65 -6.83 8.38
CA ARG A 42 9.51 -8.28 8.25
C ARG A 42 9.51 -8.97 9.61
N ASP A 43 10.38 -8.55 10.52
CA ASP A 43 10.50 -9.12 11.86
C ASP A 43 9.35 -8.71 12.78
N ALA A 44 8.72 -7.54 12.54
CA ALA A 44 7.53 -7.09 13.25
C ALA A 44 6.21 -7.74 12.77
N VAL A 45 6.23 -8.41 11.61
CA VAL A 45 5.05 -9.05 11.02
C VAL A 45 5.01 -10.54 11.39
N ASP A 46 3.82 -11.04 11.73
CA ASP A 46 3.57 -12.47 11.89
C ASP A 46 3.63 -13.19 10.54
N GLN A 47 4.86 -13.58 10.14
CA GLN A 47 5.14 -14.18 8.84
C GLN A 47 4.39 -15.51 8.64
N ASP A 48 4.27 -16.32 9.68
CA ASP A 48 3.60 -17.63 9.60
C ASP A 48 2.11 -17.48 9.29
N ARG A 49 1.45 -16.51 9.92
CA ARG A 49 0.05 -16.20 9.62
C ARG A 49 -0.15 -15.74 8.18
N PHE A 50 0.67 -14.81 7.68
CA PHE A 50 0.52 -14.32 6.31
C PHE A 50 0.92 -15.35 5.26
N ARG A 51 1.88 -16.22 5.57
CA ARG A 51 2.21 -17.38 4.75
C ARG A 51 1.02 -18.34 4.66
N ALA A 52 0.38 -18.66 5.78
CA ALA A 52 -0.80 -19.52 5.79
C ALA A 52 -1.94 -18.91 4.96
N ILE A 53 -2.19 -17.61 5.06
CA ILE A 53 -3.21 -16.92 4.24
C ILE A 53 -2.82 -16.98 2.75
N ARG A 54 -1.55 -16.78 2.40
CA ARG A 54 -1.10 -16.89 1.01
C ARG A 54 -1.34 -18.29 0.46
N ASP A 55 -0.98 -19.31 1.22
CA ASP A 55 -1.01 -20.69 0.77
C ASP A 55 -2.45 -21.23 0.68
N THR A 56 -3.38 -20.68 1.48
CA THR A 56 -4.80 -21.10 1.50
C THR A 56 -5.73 -20.23 0.64
N GLU A 57 -5.56 -18.91 0.66
CA GLU A 57 -6.44 -17.93 0.00
C GLU A 57 -5.79 -17.24 -1.22
N GLY A 58 -4.48 -17.38 -1.39
CA GLY A 58 -3.70 -16.81 -2.49
C GLY A 58 -2.99 -15.49 -2.16
N GLU A 59 -2.02 -15.15 -3.01
CA GLU A 59 -1.12 -13.99 -2.85
C GLU A 59 -1.87 -12.67 -2.69
N THR A 60 -2.87 -12.40 -3.54
CA THR A 60 -3.65 -11.14 -3.50
C THR A 60 -4.39 -10.96 -2.17
N LYS A 61 -4.91 -12.06 -1.60
CA LYS A 61 -5.61 -12.04 -0.31
C LYS A 61 -4.66 -11.78 0.84
N ALA A 62 -3.49 -12.42 0.83
CA ALA A 62 -2.44 -12.17 1.81
C ALA A 62 -1.94 -10.71 1.78
N ILE A 63 -1.69 -10.15 0.58
CA ILE A 63 -1.29 -8.74 0.43
C ILE A 63 -2.36 -7.80 1.00
N ARG A 64 -3.65 -8.09 0.72
CA ARG A 64 -4.75 -7.27 1.22
C ARG A 64 -4.86 -7.35 2.74
N ALA A 65 -4.77 -8.54 3.32
CA ALA A 65 -4.81 -8.75 4.76
C ALA A 65 -3.66 -8.00 5.45
N LEU A 66 -2.44 -8.09 4.90
CA LEU A 66 -1.26 -7.39 5.42
C LEU A 66 -1.45 -5.87 5.46
N ARG A 67 -2.00 -5.30 4.38
CA ARG A 67 -2.24 -3.84 4.31
C ARG A 67 -3.44 -3.36 5.13
N GLN A 68 -4.34 -4.26 5.51
CA GLN A 68 -5.42 -3.97 6.45
C GLN A 68 -4.89 -3.91 7.89
N GLU A 69 -3.99 -4.82 8.25
CA GLU A 69 -3.39 -4.88 9.58
C GLU A 69 -2.32 -3.82 9.80
N PHE A 70 -1.55 -3.51 8.75
CA PHE A 70 -0.55 -2.46 8.76
C PHE A 70 -0.95 -1.32 7.81
N PRO A 71 -1.93 -0.49 8.21
CA PRO A 71 -2.37 0.63 7.39
C PRO A 71 -1.20 1.61 7.23
N GLY A 72 -0.79 1.83 5.99
CA GLY A 72 0.35 2.69 5.64
C GLY A 72 1.53 1.97 5.00
N VAL A 73 1.56 0.63 5.02
CA VAL A 73 2.57 -0.15 4.29
C VAL A 73 2.43 0.13 2.78
N PRO A 74 3.53 0.55 2.11
CA PRO A 74 3.58 0.68 0.66
C PRO A 74 3.25 -0.65 -0.02
N LEU A 75 2.53 -0.60 -1.13
CA LEU A 75 2.07 -1.82 -1.82
C LEU A 75 3.25 -2.69 -2.28
N ASP A 76 4.32 -2.07 -2.74
CA ASP A 76 5.57 -2.72 -3.15
C ASP A 76 6.24 -3.48 -1.99
N GLU A 77 6.29 -2.91 -0.80
CA GLU A 77 6.87 -3.60 0.38
C GLU A 77 5.96 -4.74 0.87
N ALA A 78 4.64 -4.56 0.80
CA ALA A 78 3.67 -5.62 1.10
C ALA A 78 3.81 -6.80 0.13
N VAL A 79 3.87 -6.53 -1.18
CA VAL A 79 4.10 -7.55 -2.22
C VAL A 79 5.44 -8.23 -2.00
N ARG A 80 6.49 -7.46 -1.72
CA ARG A 80 7.82 -8.00 -1.47
C ARG A 80 7.80 -8.98 -0.30
N LEU A 81 7.17 -8.63 0.82
CA LEU A 81 7.07 -9.52 1.98
C LEU A 81 6.35 -10.83 1.64
N ILE A 82 5.16 -10.76 1.06
CA ILE A 82 4.35 -11.95 0.77
C ILE A 82 5.03 -12.91 -0.21
N ARG A 83 5.87 -12.39 -1.11
CA ARG A 83 6.63 -13.22 -2.06
C ARG A 83 7.85 -13.90 -1.46
N VAL A 84 8.42 -13.37 -0.38
CA VAL A 84 9.65 -13.93 0.23
C VAL A 84 9.40 -14.83 1.43
N ILE A 85 8.21 -14.75 2.06
CA ILE A 85 7.76 -15.69 3.11
C ILE A 85 7.26 -17.01 2.50
#